data_AF-A0A143XYG8-F1
#
_entry.id   AF-A0A143XYG8-F1
#
_cell.length_a   1.000
_cell.length_b   1.000
_cell.length_c   1.000
_cell.angle_alpha   90.00
_cell.angle_beta   90.00
_cell.angle_gamma   90.00
#
_symmetry.space_group_name_H-M   'P 1'
#
loop_
_entity.id
_entity.type
_entity.pdbx_description
1 polymer ?
#
loop_
_entity_poly.entity_id
_entity_poly.type
_entity_poly.pdbx_seq_one_letter_code
_entity_poly.pdbx_strand_id
1 'polypeptide(L)'
;MDTQKLNSAISEFIKKKKSNAAYYADNWSERKERKKYYQSFTKDKIIAMTEDELLEYISKLWSMLIWGNKKYVVDKLIADNGFIPLKKQLAELLYGTSPVEKRWDLFLRSVKGMGPATISELLTYVNPQEYVIFNKTTILCFGYLDIPDMPKYNYQYTGKKYMEVCAIAKAIAQELKKFNAEDYDLLAVDYFLWDEILPLAEKNSTEIPVSKSNKPSTINDSKSLHDEIKEKLVAIGELLGFDSRSEVKITTGAVVDAVWEAKIGNMGKAIYVFEVQSKGSIDSLILNLKKAQSNAAVQAVVAVADEEQLAKIIRESAGVIDEKSLRTWNSEDVLAVYDSLVRAHESINKLALVPESF
;
A
#
# COMPACT_ATOMS: atom_id res chain seq x y z
N MET A 1 20.12 5.01 -12.65
CA MET A 1 20.41 5.85 -11.48
C MET A 1 21.29 7.00 -11.91
N ASP A 2 20.77 8.21 -11.85
CA ASP A 2 21.51 9.44 -12.09
C ASP A 2 22.45 9.71 -10.90
N THR A 3 23.74 9.52 -11.14
CA THR A 3 24.78 9.71 -10.11
C THR A 3 24.99 11.18 -9.75
N GLN A 4 24.69 12.11 -10.66
CA GLN A 4 24.82 13.55 -10.39
C GLN A 4 23.75 13.99 -9.42
N LYS A 5 22.48 13.65 -9.68
CA LYS A 5 21.36 13.90 -8.74
C LYS A 5 21.63 13.30 -7.37
N LEU A 6 22.09 12.04 -7.33
CA LEU A 6 22.41 11.36 -6.07
C LEU A 6 23.50 12.09 -5.29
N ASN A 7 24.64 12.40 -5.91
CA ASN A 7 25.76 13.06 -5.24
C ASN A 7 25.42 14.47 -4.74
N SER A 8 24.62 15.22 -5.52
CA SER A 8 24.11 16.52 -5.09
C SER A 8 23.22 16.39 -3.86
N ALA A 9 22.28 15.44 -3.84
CA ALA A 9 21.42 15.20 -2.69
C ALA A 9 22.20 14.73 -1.45
N ILE A 10 23.15 13.81 -1.59
CA ILE A 10 24.00 13.36 -0.48
C ILE A 10 24.78 14.53 0.13
N SER A 11 25.34 15.40 -0.72
CA SER A 11 26.10 16.57 -0.26
C SER A 11 25.23 17.52 0.55
N GLU A 12 24.00 17.79 0.09
CA GLU A 12 23.06 18.66 0.80
C GLU A 12 22.56 18.00 2.10
N PHE A 13 22.26 16.70 2.09
CA PHE A 13 21.85 15.95 3.28
C PHE A 13 22.90 16.02 4.38
N ILE A 14 24.19 15.84 4.04
CA ILE A 14 25.29 15.91 5.01
C ILE A 14 25.46 17.33 5.56
N LYS A 15 25.30 18.35 4.71
CA LYS A 15 25.35 19.74 5.13
C LYS A 15 24.21 20.05 6.10
N LYS A 16 22.97 19.63 5.80
CA LYS A 16 21.80 19.78 6.69
C LYS A 16 21.99 19.04 8.01
N LYS A 17 22.53 17.82 7.96
CA LYS A 17 22.88 17.03 9.16
C LYS A 17 23.84 17.76 10.09
N LYS A 18 24.81 18.50 9.53
CA LYS A 18 25.73 19.33 10.32
C LYS A 18 25.06 20.60 10.84
N SER A 19 24.22 21.26 10.06
CA SER A 19 23.58 22.52 10.47
C SER A 19 22.40 22.34 11.44
N ASN A 20 21.75 21.18 11.46
CA ASN A 20 20.62 20.88 12.32
C ASN A 20 20.80 19.53 13.06
N ALA A 21 21.93 19.38 13.75
CA ALA A 21 22.34 18.11 14.35
C ALA A 21 21.27 17.51 15.29
N ALA A 22 20.54 18.34 16.04
CA ALA A 22 19.49 17.88 16.95
C ALA A 22 18.35 17.16 16.21
N TYR A 23 17.79 17.78 15.16
CA TYR A 23 16.75 17.17 14.34
C TYR A 23 17.17 15.80 13.76
N TYR A 24 18.38 15.73 13.22
CA TYR A 24 18.89 14.47 12.65
C TYR A 24 19.21 13.43 13.72
N ALA A 25 19.67 13.84 14.90
CA ALA A 25 19.93 12.94 16.02
C ALA A 25 18.62 12.33 16.54
N ASP A 26 17.57 13.12 16.71
CA ASP A 26 16.27 12.66 17.22
C ASP A 26 15.60 11.66 16.26
N ASN A 27 15.51 12.01 14.96
CA ASN A 27 14.96 11.13 13.93
C ASN A 27 15.77 9.84 13.75
N TRP A 28 17.08 9.89 14.00
CA TRP A 28 17.93 8.72 13.93
C TRP A 28 17.84 7.86 15.20
N SER A 29 17.64 8.47 16.37
CA SER A 29 17.39 7.75 17.64
C SER A 29 16.12 6.91 17.55
N GLU A 30 15.04 7.49 17.03
CA GLU A 30 13.76 6.79 16.83
C GLU A 30 13.93 5.53 15.96
N ARG A 31 14.71 5.62 14.87
CA ARG A 31 15.05 4.47 14.02
C ARG A 31 15.88 3.41 14.76
N LYS A 32 16.88 3.85 15.55
CA LYS A 32 17.72 2.96 16.37
C LYS A 32 16.90 2.22 17.43
N GLU A 33 15.97 2.89 18.07
CA GLU A 33 15.06 2.31 19.07
C GLU A 33 14.13 1.27 18.44
N ARG A 34 13.54 1.59 17.29
CA ARG A 34 12.70 0.65 16.52
C ARG A 34 13.48 -0.57 16.09
N LYS A 35 14.65 -0.38 15.47
CA LYS A 35 15.56 -1.48 15.11
C LYS A 35 15.82 -2.38 16.32
N LYS A 36 16.21 -1.81 17.46
CA LYS A 36 16.47 -2.55 18.69
C LYS A 36 15.23 -3.31 19.19
N TYR A 37 14.06 -2.69 19.15
CA TYR A 37 12.79 -3.32 19.52
C TYR A 37 12.53 -4.58 18.70
N TYR A 38 12.52 -4.47 17.36
CA TYR A 38 12.22 -5.60 16.48
C TYR A 38 13.32 -6.67 16.49
N GLN A 39 14.59 -6.30 16.62
CA GLN A 39 15.70 -7.25 16.77
C GLN A 39 15.66 -8.03 18.09
N SER A 40 14.89 -7.58 19.08
CA SER A 40 14.66 -8.35 20.31
C SER A 40 13.72 -9.55 20.14
N PHE A 41 13.06 -9.67 18.98
CA PHE A 41 12.19 -10.80 18.68
C PHE A 41 12.97 -11.89 17.98
N THR A 42 12.94 -13.10 18.54
CA THR A 42 13.48 -14.30 17.92
C THR A 42 12.38 -15.04 17.18
N LYS A 43 12.74 -16.00 16.32
CA LYS A 43 11.78 -16.90 15.67
C LYS A 43 10.81 -17.54 16.67
N ASP A 44 11.34 -18.05 17.79
CA ASP A 44 10.54 -18.69 18.84
C ASP A 44 9.62 -17.69 19.54
N LYS A 45 10.11 -16.46 19.82
CA LYS A 45 9.29 -15.40 20.40
C LYS A 45 8.13 -15.05 19.47
N ILE A 46 8.36 -14.92 18.16
CA ILE A 46 7.32 -14.65 17.17
C ILE A 46 6.24 -15.74 17.17
N ILE A 47 6.64 -17.01 17.23
CA ILE A 47 5.71 -18.15 17.27
C ILE A 47 4.91 -18.18 18.57
N ALA A 48 5.54 -17.80 19.68
CA ALA A 48 4.94 -17.80 21.02
C ALA A 48 4.05 -16.59 21.32
N MET A 49 4.04 -15.55 20.49
CA MET A 49 3.29 -14.31 20.76
C MET A 49 1.81 -14.57 21.10
N THR A 50 1.33 -13.86 22.11
CA THR A 50 -0.10 -13.65 22.40
C THR A 50 -0.70 -12.62 21.43
N GLU A 51 -2.04 -12.52 21.39
CA GLU A 51 -2.71 -11.54 20.53
C GLU A 51 -2.33 -10.09 20.92
N ASP A 52 -2.18 -9.82 22.21
CA ASP A 52 -1.74 -8.51 22.72
C ASP A 52 -0.29 -8.19 22.32
N GLU A 53 0.61 -9.18 22.37
CA GLU A 53 1.99 -9.01 21.90
C GLU A 53 2.05 -8.80 20.38
N LEU A 54 1.19 -9.50 19.61
CA LEU A 54 1.08 -9.25 18.17
C LEU A 54 0.55 -7.83 17.90
N LEU A 55 -0.45 -7.39 18.67
CA LEU A 55 -0.98 -6.04 18.58
C LEU A 55 0.13 -5.01 18.83
N GLU A 56 0.91 -5.14 19.90
CA GLU A 56 2.03 -4.24 20.17
C GLU A 56 3.09 -4.31 19.06
N TYR A 57 3.44 -5.51 18.62
CA TYR A 57 4.44 -5.76 17.58
C TYR A 57 4.09 -5.09 16.25
N ILE A 58 2.85 -5.24 15.78
CA ILE A 58 2.40 -4.66 14.52
C ILE A 58 2.12 -3.17 14.67
N SER A 59 1.48 -2.73 15.76
CA SER A 59 1.05 -1.33 15.95
C SER A 59 2.20 -0.33 15.98
N LYS A 60 3.42 -0.80 16.29
CA LYS A 60 4.61 0.06 16.28
C LYS A 60 5.07 0.38 14.86
N LEU A 61 4.76 -0.40 13.82
CA LEU A 61 5.25 -0.17 12.44
C LEU A 61 4.85 1.21 11.91
N TRP A 62 5.71 1.84 11.13
CA TRP A 62 5.38 3.06 10.38
C TRP A 62 4.27 2.81 9.38
N SER A 63 4.20 1.63 8.76
CA SER A 63 3.07 1.27 7.89
C SER A 63 1.71 1.30 8.60
N MET A 64 1.70 1.28 9.95
CA MET A 64 0.46 1.36 10.74
C MET A 64 0.00 2.78 11.05
N LEU A 65 0.76 3.82 10.66
CA LEU A 65 0.38 5.22 10.91
C LEU A 65 -0.88 5.66 10.17
N ILE A 66 -1.24 5.01 9.07
CA ILE A 66 -2.50 5.25 8.36
C ILE A 66 -3.73 4.85 9.20
N TRP A 67 -3.57 3.98 10.19
CA TRP A 67 -4.67 3.45 10.98
C TRP A 67 -4.78 4.12 12.35
N GLY A 68 -5.94 4.72 12.63
CA GLY A 68 -6.25 5.24 13.96
C GLY A 68 -6.55 4.11 14.95
N ASN A 69 -7.52 3.24 14.62
CA ASN A 69 -7.80 2.04 15.41
C ASN A 69 -6.93 0.87 14.92
N LYS A 70 -5.74 0.75 15.51
CA LYS A 70 -4.79 -0.32 15.16
C LYS A 70 -5.26 -1.69 15.66
N LYS A 71 -6.04 -1.73 16.75
CA LYS A 71 -6.60 -2.97 17.27
C LYS A 71 -7.54 -3.63 16.27
N TYR A 72 -8.46 -2.87 15.67
CA TYR A 72 -9.34 -3.36 14.62
C TYR A 72 -8.56 -4.00 13.47
N VAL A 73 -7.47 -3.37 13.03
CA VAL A 73 -6.63 -3.88 11.93
C VAL A 73 -5.96 -5.19 12.31
N VAL A 74 -5.43 -5.30 13.53
CA VAL A 74 -4.79 -6.54 14.00
C VAL A 74 -5.82 -7.65 14.25
N ASP A 75 -6.99 -7.32 14.79
CA ASP A 75 -8.09 -8.28 14.98
C ASP A 75 -8.57 -8.81 13.61
N LYS A 76 -8.72 -7.93 12.61
CA LYS A 76 -9.06 -8.30 11.23
C LYS A 76 -7.96 -9.17 10.60
N LEU A 77 -6.69 -8.80 10.79
CA LEU A 77 -5.54 -9.59 10.34
C LEU A 77 -5.57 -11.01 10.93
N ILE A 78 -5.89 -11.15 12.22
CA ILE A 78 -6.03 -12.46 12.87
C ILE A 78 -7.23 -13.22 12.29
N ALA A 79 -8.38 -12.57 12.14
CA ALA A 79 -9.60 -13.19 11.62
C ALA A 79 -9.43 -13.71 10.19
N ASP A 80 -8.75 -12.97 9.32
CA ASP A 80 -8.58 -13.30 7.90
C ASP A 80 -7.58 -14.45 7.66
N ASN A 81 -6.63 -14.65 8.58
CA ASN A 81 -5.50 -15.56 8.39
C ASN A 81 -5.46 -16.73 9.39
N GLY A 82 -6.14 -16.60 10.53
CA GLY A 82 -5.95 -17.43 11.70
C GLY A 82 -4.64 -17.11 12.42
N PHE A 83 -4.68 -17.03 13.75
CA PHE A 83 -3.53 -16.55 14.53
C PHE A 83 -2.29 -17.47 14.45
N ILE A 84 -2.49 -18.79 14.53
CA ILE A 84 -1.39 -19.76 14.45
C ILE A 84 -0.72 -19.76 13.07
N PRO A 85 -1.46 -19.87 11.94
CA PRO A 85 -0.87 -19.72 10.61
C PRO A 85 -0.13 -18.38 10.42
N LEU A 86 -0.73 -17.27 10.85
CA LEU A 86 -0.14 -15.94 10.74
C LEU A 86 1.24 -15.87 11.41
N LYS A 87 1.37 -16.30 12.67
CA LYS A 87 2.65 -16.30 13.39
C LYS A 87 3.70 -17.19 12.72
N LYS A 88 3.30 -18.36 12.19
CA LYS A 88 4.21 -19.24 11.45
C LYS A 88 4.70 -18.60 10.16
N GLN A 89 3.83 -17.93 9.41
CA GLN A 89 4.20 -17.23 8.19
C GLN A 89 5.10 -16.03 8.48
N LEU A 90 4.84 -15.26 9.55
CA LEU A 90 5.74 -14.18 10.00
C LEU A 90 7.12 -14.73 10.38
N ALA A 91 7.16 -15.83 11.15
CA ALA A 91 8.42 -16.47 11.52
C ALA A 91 9.21 -16.98 10.31
N GLU A 92 8.53 -17.56 9.31
CA GLU A 92 9.17 -18.00 8.06
C GLU A 92 9.62 -16.80 7.21
N LEU A 93 8.81 -15.74 7.11
CA LEU A 93 9.19 -14.52 6.41
C LEU A 93 10.45 -13.91 7.00
N LEU A 94 10.60 -13.85 8.33
CA LEU A 94 11.70 -13.12 8.96
C LEU A 94 12.95 -13.97 9.19
N TYR A 95 12.79 -15.26 9.51
CA TYR A 95 13.87 -16.16 9.92
C TYR A 95 13.91 -17.49 9.18
N GLY A 96 13.14 -17.62 8.09
CA GLY A 96 13.19 -18.80 7.23
C GLY A 96 14.53 -18.91 6.50
N THR A 97 14.94 -20.15 6.20
CA THR A 97 16.21 -20.45 5.52
C THR A 97 16.12 -20.37 4.00
N SER A 98 14.91 -20.30 3.46
CA SER A 98 14.70 -20.11 2.03
C SER A 98 15.20 -18.73 1.58
N PRO A 99 15.61 -18.57 0.30
CA PRO A 99 15.91 -17.26 -0.27
C PRO A 99 14.79 -16.25 -0.02
N VAL A 100 15.14 -14.98 0.23
CA VAL A 100 14.18 -13.95 0.65
C VAL A 100 13.10 -13.72 -0.40
N GLU A 101 13.44 -13.82 -1.69
CA GLU A 101 12.49 -13.68 -2.78
C GLU A 101 11.38 -14.75 -2.72
N LYS A 102 11.72 -15.97 -2.30
CA LYS A 102 10.75 -17.06 -2.15
C LYS A 102 9.89 -16.87 -0.90
N ARG A 103 10.51 -16.44 0.21
CA ARG A 103 9.79 -16.12 1.45
C ARG A 103 8.79 -14.97 1.24
N TRP A 104 9.23 -13.93 0.53
CA TRP A 104 8.42 -12.78 0.14
C TRP A 104 7.19 -13.19 -0.68
N ASP A 105 7.40 -13.91 -1.80
CA ASP A 105 6.30 -14.32 -2.69
C ASP A 105 5.34 -15.29 -2.00
N LEU A 106 5.86 -16.17 -1.13
CA LEU A 106 5.02 -17.05 -0.33
C LEU A 106 4.15 -16.25 0.64
N PHE A 107 4.74 -15.27 1.34
CA PHE A 107 4.03 -14.48 2.34
C PHE A 107 2.91 -13.66 1.70
N LEU A 108 3.21 -12.90 0.64
CA LEU A 108 2.20 -12.08 -0.05
C LEU A 108 1.04 -12.91 -0.61
N ARG A 109 1.30 -14.16 -1.02
CA ARG A 109 0.24 -15.07 -1.48
C ARG A 109 -0.60 -15.66 -0.34
N SER A 110 -0.01 -15.81 0.85
CA SER A 110 -0.59 -16.61 1.93
C SER A 110 -1.17 -15.80 3.08
N VAL A 111 -0.78 -14.53 3.22
CA VAL A 111 -1.21 -13.65 4.30
C VAL A 111 -1.94 -12.44 3.73
N LYS A 112 -3.22 -12.29 4.10
CA LYS A 112 -4.05 -11.13 3.77
C LYS A 112 -3.77 -9.99 4.73
N GLY A 113 -3.90 -8.75 4.27
CA GLY A 113 -3.81 -7.55 5.12
C GLY A 113 -2.39 -7.03 5.37
N MET A 114 -1.36 -7.65 4.79
CA MET A 114 0.04 -7.20 4.91
C MET A 114 0.69 -7.08 3.53
N GLY A 115 0.86 -5.83 3.08
CA GLY A 115 1.46 -5.52 1.78
C GLY A 115 2.98 -5.34 1.82
N PRO A 116 3.60 -5.07 0.65
CA PRO A 116 5.05 -4.84 0.50
C PRO A 116 5.66 -3.88 1.52
N ALA A 117 4.97 -2.77 1.84
CA ALA A 117 5.45 -1.79 2.80
C ALA A 117 5.67 -2.40 4.20
N THR A 118 4.67 -3.10 4.72
CA THR A 118 4.71 -3.73 6.05
C THR A 118 5.77 -4.84 6.10
N ILE A 119 5.80 -5.72 5.11
CA ILE A 119 6.70 -6.88 5.14
C ILE A 119 8.17 -6.49 4.92
N SER A 120 8.42 -5.48 4.07
CA SER A 120 9.77 -4.95 3.87
C SER A 120 10.25 -4.17 5.08
N GLU A 121 9.39 -3.41 5.75
CA GLU A 121 9.71 -2.74 7.02
C GLU A 121 10.17 -3.74 8.09
N LEU A 122 9.42 -4.82 8.28
CA LEU A 122 9.79 -5.89 9.21
C LEU A 122 11.14 -6.53 8.84
N LEU A 123 11.35 -6.85 7.56
CA LEU A 123 12.62 -7.41 7.07
C LEU A 123 13.78 -6.44 7.30
N THR A 124 13.60 -5.15 7.01
CA THR A 124 14.61 -4.11 7.26
C THR A 124 14.98 -4.02 8.73
N TYR A 125 14.01 -4.06 9.65
CA TYR A 125 14.35 -4.03 11.06
C TYR A 125 15.12 -5.28 11.52
N VAL A 126 14.78 -6.46 10.99
CA VAL A 126 15.51 -7.70 11.31
C VAL A 126 16.95 -7.64 10.80
N ASN A 127 17.16 -7.22 9.55
CA ASN A 127 18.49 -7.11 8.96
C ASN A 127 18.62 -5.89 8.02
N PRO A 128 18.96 -4.70 8.57
CA PRO A 128 19.03 -3.50 7.76
C PRO A 128 20.30 -3.44 6.91
N GLN A 129 21.23 -4.39 7.00
CA GLN A 129 22.34 -4.48 6.04
C GLN A 129 21.88 -5.10 4.72
N GLU A 130 20.82 -5.91 4.76
CA GLU A 130 20.39 -6.73 3.64
C GLU A 130 19.11 -6.20 2.98
N TYR A 131 18.18 -5.69 3.78
CA TYR A 131 16.81 -5.43 3.36
C TYR A 131 16.41 -3.96 3.50
N VAL A 132 15.87 -3.38 2.43
CA VAL A 132 15.35 -1.99 2.41
C VAL A 132 13.83 -1.98 2.54
N ILE A 133 13.29 -0.88 3.07
CA ILE A 133 11.85 -0.61 3.06
C ILE A 133 11.41 -0.39 1.60
N PHE A 134 10.38 -1.11 1.20
CA PHE A 134 9.86 -1.13 -0.16
C PHE A 134 8.39 -0.71 -0.19
N ASN A 135 8.21 0.61 -0.26
CA ASN A 135 6.91 1.27 -0.30
C ASN A 135 6.88 2.32 -1.43
N LYS A 136 5.76 3.02 -1.55
CA LYS A 136 5.57 4.06 -2.58
C LYS A 136 6.59 5.21 -2.45
N THR A 137 7.01 5.57 -1.24
CA THR A 137 8.06 6.57 -1.01
C THR A 137 9.37 6.12 -1.66
N THR A 138 9.80 4.88 -1.42
CA THR A 138 11.00 4.30 -2.06
C THR A 138 10.88 4.37 -3.59
N ILE A 139 9.73 3.99 -4.15
CA ILE A 139 9.47 4.07 -5.60
C ILE A 139 9.60 5.50 -6.13
N LEU A 140 8.97 6.46 -5.45
CA LEU A 140 8.96 7.86 -5.86
C LEU A 140 10.38 8.45 -5.82
N CYS A 141 11.13 8.17 -4.75
CA CYS A 141 12.52 8.59 -4.63
C CYS A 141 13.42 7.94 -5.70
N PHE A 142 13.19 6.67 -6.02
CA PHE A 142 13.93 6.00 -7.09
C PHE A 142 13.59 6.57 -8.48
N GLY A 143 12.34 6.97 -8.69
CA GLY A 143 11.91 7.71 -9.87
C GLY A 143 12.63 9.05 -10.02
N TYR A 144 12.76 9.82 -8.93
CA TYR A 144 13.53 11.08 -8.94
C TYR A 144 15.01 10.86 -9.35
N LEU A 145 15.60 9.76 -8.90
CA LEU A 145 16.98 9.35 -9.22
C LEU A 145 17.12 8.65 -10.59
N ASP A 146 16.11 8.71 -11.46
CA ASP A 146 16.10 8.08 -12.80
C ASP A 146 16.51 6.59 -12.76
N ILE A 147 15.93 5.86 -11.81
CA ILE A 147 16.03 4.40 -11.77
C ILE A 147 14.82 3.84 -12.54
N PRO A 148 15.06 3.08 -13.64
CA PRO A 148 13.98 2.55 -14.46
C PRO A 148 13.27 1.37 -13.80
N ASP A 149 12.17 0.93 -14.42
CA ASP A 149 11.49 -0.34 -14.13
C ASP A 149 11.01 -0.50 -12.68
N MET A 150 10.54 0.60 -12.09
CA MET A 150 9.90 0.62 -10.78
C MET A 150 8.44 0.17 -10.85
N PRO A 151 7.96 -0.63 -9.88
CA PRO A 151 6.56 -1.01 -9.77
C PRO A 151 5.60 0.18 -9.73
N LYS A 152 4.56 0.08 -10.55
CA LYS A 152 3.37 0.91 -10.52
C LYS A 152 2.20 0.20 -9.84
N TYR A 153 2.04 -1.11 -10.10
CA TYR A 153 0.93 -1.94 -9.63
C TYR A 153 1.41 -3.03 -8.68
N ASN A 154 0.51 -3.52 -7.82
CA ASN A 154 0.80 -4.51 -6.78
C ASN A 154 1.45 -5.81 -7.32
N TYR A 155 1.02 -6.29 -8.49
CA TYR A 155 1.55 -7.54 -9.08
C TYR A 155 3.05 -7.46 -9.44
N GLN A 156 3.60 -6.25 -9.53
CA GLN A 156 5.02 -6.03 -9.84
C GLN A 156 5.91 -6.12 -8.60
N TYR A 157 5.34 -6.10 -7.38
CA TYR A 157 6.06 -6.22 -6.10
C TYR A 157 6.43 -7.69 -5.78
N THR A 158 7.12 -8.33 -6.71
CA THR A 158 7.62 -9.71 -6.57
C THR A 158 8.88 -9.77 -5.71
N GLY A 159 9.20 -10.94 -5.17
CA GLY A 159 10.43 -11.17 -4.41
C GLY A 159 11.68 -10.90 -5.24
N LYS A 160 11.64 -11.20 -6.55
CA LYS A 160 12.72 -10.84 -7.49
C LYS A 160 12.90 -9.33 -7.57
N LYS A 161 11.81 -8.58 -7.73
CA LYS A 161 11.86 -7.12 -7.74
C LYS A 161 12.33 -6.56 -6.40
N TYR A 162 11.94 -7.17 -5.29
CA TYR A 162 12.40 -6.78 -3.96
C TYR A 162 13.93 -6.92 -3.83
N MET A 163 14.52 -8.00 -4.34
CA MET A 163 15.97 -8.18 -4.39
C MET A 163 16.67 -7.13 -5.25
N GLU A 164 16.11 -6.77 -6.41
CA GLU A 164 16.63 -5.70 -7.26
C GLU A 164 16.64 -4.36 -6.50
N VAL A 165 15.55 -4.04 -5.80
CA VAL A 165 15.41 -2.82 -5.01
C VAL A 165 16.39 -2.80 -3.83
N CYS A 166 16.59 -3.92 -3.14
CA CYS A 166 17.61 -4.05 -2.10
C CYS A 166 19.02 -3.82 -2.66
N ALA A 167 19.33 -4.36 -3.85
CA ALA A 167 20.64 -4.16 -4.47
C ALA A 167 20.91 -2.69 -4.81
N ILE A 168 19.90 -1.98 -5.32
CA ILE A 168 20.00 -0.53 -5.59
C ILE A 168 20.19 0.24 -4.29
N ALA A 169 19.41 -0.06 -3.25
CA ALA A 169 19.55 0.58 -1.95
C ALA A 169 20.94 0.36 -1.34
N LYS A 170 21.52 -0.85 -1.48
CA LYS A 170 22.91 -1.12 -1.09
C LYS A 170 23.92 -0.29 -1.88
N ALA A 171 23.69 -0.06 -3.16
CA ALA A 171 24.55 0.84 -3.95
C ALA A 171 24.49 2.29 -3.41
N ILE A 172 23.29 2.79 -3.08
CA ILE A 172 23.11 4.10 -2.45
C ILE A 172 23.81 4.17 -1.09
N ALA A 173 23.70 3.12 -0.26
CA ALA A 173 24.41 3.00 1.00
C ALA A 173 25.94 3.10 0.83
N GLN A 174 26.50 2.46 -0.20
CA GLN A 174 27.94 2.58 -0.50
C GLN A 174 28.33 4.01 -0.89
N GLU A 175 27.49 4.72 -1.66
CA GLU A 175 27.75 6.13 -1.96
C GLU A 175 27.69 6.99 -0.70
N LEU A 176 26.66 6.82 0.16
CA LEU A 176 26.58 7.52 1.45
C LEU A 176 27.82 7.29 2.32
N LYS A 177 28.33 6.05 2.35
CA LYS A 177 29.53 5.69 3.12
C LYS A 177 30.77 6.46 2.67
N LYS A 178 30.94 6.75 1.37
CA LYS A 178 32.10 7.50 0.85
C LYS A 178 32.17 8.93 1.39
N PHE A 179 31.05 9.48 1.86
CA PHE A 179 30.98 10.82 2.44
C PHE A 179 31.06 10.81 3.99
N ASN A 180 31.65 9.76 4.58
CA ASN A 180 31.83 9.59 6.04
C ASN A 180 30.52 9.61 6.86
N ALA A 181 29.43 9.06 6.32
CA ALA A 181 28.26 8.76 7.12
C ALA A 181 28.56 7.59 8.07
N GLU A 182 28.51 7.84 9.40
CA GLU A 182 28.85 6.85 10.44
C GLU A 182 27.89 5.65 10.49
N ASP A 183 26.68 5.82 9.99
CA ASP A 183 25.63 4.80 9.92
C ASP A 183 25.15 4.69 8.46
N TYR A 184 25.51 3.59 7.78
CA TYR A 184 25.28 3.40 6.33
C TYR A 184 24.45 2.15 6.01
N ASP A 185 23.64 1.67 6.97
CA ASP A 185 22.71 0.59 6.70
C ASP A 185 21.47 1.09 5.91
N LEU A 186 20.59 0.18 5.53
CA LEU A 186 19.42 0.51 4.70
C LEU A 186 18.33 1.26 5.46
N LEU A 187 18.41 1.39 6.80
CA LEU A 187 17.60 2.36 7.55
C LEU A 187 18.15 3.78 7.40
N ALA A 188 19.47 3.95 7.26
CA ALA A 188 20.06 5.24 6.91
C ALA A 188 19.72 5.64 5.47
N VAL A 189 19.68 4.66 4.55
CA VAL A 189 19.18 4.89 3.19
C VAL A 189 17.71 5.32 3.22
N ASP A 190 16.84 4.59 3.94
CA ASP A 190 15.44 5.00 4.14
C ASP A 190 15.32 6.44 4.65
N TYR A 191 16.10 6.80 5.67
CA TYR A 191 16.08 8.15 6.21
C TYR A 191 16.51 9.20 5.19
N PHE A 192 17.60 8.93 4.45
CA PHE A 192 18.06 9.81 3.37
C PHE A 192 17.01 9.98 2.27
N LEU A 193 16.36 8.90 1.84
CA LEU A 193 15.29 8.96 0.85
C LEU A 193 14.11 9.79 1.36
N TRP A 194 13.71 9.57 2.61
CA TRP A 194 12.58 10.27 3.22
C TRP A 194 12.82 11.76 3.46
N ASP A 195 13.99 12.12 3.99
CA ASP A 195 14.27 13.50 4.43
C ASP A 195 14.77 14.40 3.29
N GLU A 196 15.59 13.84 2.38
CA GLU A 196 16.21 14.61 1.30
C GLU A 196 15.53 14.39 -0.05
N ILE A 197 15.38 13.13 -0.47
CA ILE A 197 14.94 12.83 -1.85
C ILE A 197 13.44 13.03 -2.02
N LEU A 198 12.62 12.60 -1.07
CA LEU A 198 11.16 12.67 -1.17
C LEU A 198 10.66 14.11 -1.38
N PRO A 199 11.09 15.13 -0.61
CA PRO A 199 10.69 16.51 -0.87
C PRO A 199 11.08 17.03 -2.26
N LEU A 200 12.19 16.54 -2.83
CA LEU A 200 12.62 16.91 -4.18
C LEU A 200 11.76 16.20 -5.23
N ALA A 201 11.43 14.93 -5.00
CA ALA A 201 10.56 14.14 -5.85
C ALA A 201 9.14 14.73 -5.90
N GLU A 202 8.59 15.14 -4.75
CA GLU A 202 7.25 15.74 -4.66
C GLU A 202 7.16 17.11 -5.35
N LYS A 203 8.22 17.93 -5.28
CA LYS A 203 8.30 19.19 -6.02
C LYS A 203 8.42 18.98 -7.53
N ASN A 204 9.10 17.92 -7.95
CA ASN A 204 9.25 17.58 -9.37
C ASN A 204 8.01 16.90 -9.95
N SER A 205 7.14 16.31 -9.14
CA SER A 205 5.95 15.58 -9.63
C SER A 205 4.89 16.44 -10.34
N THR A 206 4.99 17.76 -10.35
CA THR A 206 4.24 18.60 -11.31
C THR A 206 4.75 18.48 -12.76
N GLU A 207 5.94 17.90 -12.97
CA GLU A 207 6.61 17.80 -14.28
C GLU A 207 7.15 16.40 -14.63
N ILE A 208 6.95 15.37 -13.80
CA ILE A 208 7.40 14.02 -14.14
C ILE A 208 6.49 13.48 -15.26
N PRO A 209 7.03 13.21 -16.47
CA PRO A 209 6.31 12.39 -17.43
C PRO A 209 6.14 11.05 -16.74
N VAL A 210 4.90 10.64 -16.49
CA VAL A 210 4.55 9.27 -16.12
C VAL A 210 5.44 8.38 -16.98
N SER A 211 6.44 7.74 -16.35
CA SER A 211 7.35 6.85 -17.06
C SER A 211 6.49 5.99 -17.95
N LYS A 212 6.76 5.95 -19.27
CA LYS A 212 6.02 5.11 -20.21
C LYS A 212 6.14 3.67 -19.71
N SER A 213 5.22 3.28 -18.86
CA SER A 213 5.18 1.98 -18.20
C SER A 213 4.07 1.20 -18.86
N ASN A 214 4.39 -0.07 -19.10
CA ASN A 214 3.59 -0.95 -19.92
C ASN A 214 2.24 -1.19 -19.26
N LYS A 215 1.15 -0.99 -20.02
CA LYS A 215 -0.16 -1.53 -19.68
C LYS A 215 -0.04 -3.02 -19.34
N PRO A 216 -0.94 -3.58 -18.51
CA PRO A 216 -0.98 -5.02 -18.26
C PRO A 216 -0.84 -5.79 -19.59
N SER A 217 0.19 -6.62 -19.70
CA SER A 217 0.52 -7.31 -20.96
C SER A 217 0.00 -8.74 -21.00
N THR A 218 -0.38 -9.29 -19.85
CA THR A 218 -0.95 -10.63 -19.71
C THR A 218 -2.31 -10.62 -19.02
N ILE A 219 -3.09 -11.69 -19.23
CA ILE A 219 -4.38 -11.90 -18.56
C ILE A 219 -4.22 -11.93 -17.02
N ASN A 220 -3.12 -12.48 -16.53
CA ASN A 220 -2.85 -12.53 -15.09
C ASN A 220 -2.56 -11.14 -14.52
N ASP A 221 -1.89 -10.26 -15.27
CA ASP A 221 -1.66 -8.87 -14.86
C ASP A 221 -2.99 -8.12 -14.80
N SER A 222 -3.85 -8.27 -15.82
CA SER A 222 -5.20 -7.68 -15.82
C SER A 222 -6.05 -8.18 -14.65
N LYS A 223 -5.95 -9.47 -14.32
CA LYS A 223 -6.62 -10.04 -13.15
C LYS A 223 -6.10 -9.45 -11.84
N SER A 224 -4.80 -9.30 -11.72
CA SER A 224 -4.19 -8.74 -10.49
C SER A 224 -4.53 -7.27 -10.33
N LEU A 225 -4.54 -6.50 -11.43
CA LEU A 225 -4.96 -5.09 -11.42
C LEU A 225 -6.44 -4.95 -11.06
N HIS A 226 -7.31 -5.83 -11.56
CA HIS A 226 -8.71 -5.89 -11.14
C HIS A 226 -8.84 -6.03 -9.62
N ASP A 227 -8.14 -7.02 -9.05
CA ASP A 227 -8.21 -7.31 -7.62
C ASP A 227 -7.61 -6.16 -6.79
N GLU A 228 -6.53 -5.54 -7.27
CA GLU A 228 -5.94 -4.34 -6.65
C GLU A 228 -6.92 -3.15 -6.62
N ILE A 229 -7.56 -2.81 -7.74
CA ILE A 229 -8.53 -1.70 -7.80
C ILE A 229 -9.70 -2.00 -6.86
N LYS A 230 -10.21 -3.23 -6.84
CA LYS A 230 -11.27 -3.67 -5.92
C LYS A 230 -10.87 -3.49 -4.45
N GLU A 231 -9.67 -3.91 -4.07
CA GLU A 231 -9.14 -3.71 -2.72
C GLU A 231 -9.01 -2.21 -2.38
N LYS A 232 -8.53 -1.37 -3.31
CA LYS A 232 -8.44 0.08 -3.09
C LYS A 232 -9.80 0.72 -2.94
N LEU A 233 -10.80 0.32 -3.71
CA LEU A 233 -12.18 0.80 -3.53
C LEU A 233 -12.69 0.46 -2.13
N VAL A 234 -12.46 -0.76 -1.66
CA VAL A 234 -12.88 -1.14 -0.31
C VAL A 234 -12.20 -0.26 0.73
N ALA A 235 -10.88 -0.13 0.66
CA ALA A 235 -10.09 0.66 1.60
C ALA A 235 -10.44 2.16 1.59
N ILE A 236 -10.70 2.75 0.42
CA ILE A 236 -11.21 4.14 0.32
C ILE A 236 -12.53 4.27 1.08
N GLY A 237 -13.46 3.33 0.89
CA GLY A 237 -14.73 3.32 1.62
C GLY A 237 -14.52 3.27 3.14
N GLU A 238 -13.64 2.38 3.63
CA GLU A 238 -13.31 2.28 5.06
C GLU A 238 -12.70 3.59 5.60
N LEU A 239 -11.75 4.20 4.87
CA LEU A 239 -11.12 5.47 5.25
C LEU A 239 -12.11 6.64 5.30
N LEU A 240 -13.12 6.63 4.44
CA LEU A 240 -14.20 7.62 4.43
C LEU A 240 -15.31 7.32 5.45
N GLY A 241 -15.23 6.21 6.19
CA GLY A 241 -16.19 5.83 7.24
C GLY A 241 -17.41 5.03 6.76
N PHE A 242 -17.38 4.47 5.55
CA PHE A 242 -18.40 3.53 5.08
C PHE A 242 -18.15 2.12 5.62
N ASP A 243 -19.22 1.35 5.83
CA ASP A 243 -19.14 -0.11 5.91
C ASP A 243 -18.89 -0.64 4.48
N SER A 244 -17.64 -1.01 4.23
CA SER A 244 -17.13 -1.28 2.89
C SER A 244 -16.74 -2.74 2.74
N ARG A 245 -17.22 -3.41 1.69
CA ARG A 245 -17.07 -4.86 1.50
C ARG A 245 -16.81 -5.20 0.05
N SER A 246 -16.01 -6.23 -0.20
CA SER A 246 -15.81 -6.81 -1.54
C SER A 246 -16.71 -8.02 -1.78
N GLU A 247 -16.98 -8.32 -3.06
CA GLU A 247 -17.67 -9.54 -3.52
C GLU A 247 -19.02 -9.79 -2.83
N VAL A 248 -19.84 -8.73 -2.77
CA VAL A 248 -21.10 -8.74 -2.02
C VAL A 248 -22.24 -9.22 -2.92
N LYS A 249 -23.01 -10.20 -2.42
CA LYS A 249 -24.28 -10.57 -3.04
C LYS A 249 -25.36 -9.56 -2.68
N ILE A 250 -25.73 -8.70 -3.63
CA ILE A 250 -26.76 -7.66 -3.41
C ILE A 250 -28.18 -8.20 -3.63
N THR A 251 -28.34 -9.08 -4.62
CA THR A 251 -29.63 -9.72 -4.93
C THR A 251 -29.38 -11.12 -5.52
N THR A 252 -30.46 -11.85 -5.83
CA THR A 252 -30.37 -13.18 -6.43
C THR A 252 -29.62 -13.12 -7.76
N GLY A 253 -28.41 -13.70 -7.79
CA GLY A 253 -27.61 -13.82 -9.01
C GLY A 253 -26.88 -12.55 -9.44
N ALA A 254 -26.60 -11.61 -8.52
CA ALA A 254 -25.64 -10.52 -8.73
C ALA A 254 -24.66 -10.46 -7.57
N VAL A 255 -23.39 -10.71 -7.88
CA VAL A 255 -22.24 -10.49 -7.00
C VAL A 255 -21.46 -9.35 -7.61
N VAL A 256 -21.22 -8.31 -6.83
CA VAL A 256 -20.54 -7.09 -7.29
C VAL A 256 -19.18 -6.95 -6.63
N ASP A 257 -18.26 -6.24 -7.28
CA ASP A 257 -16.87 -6.18 -6.85
C ASP A 257 -16.69 -5.47 -5.51
N ALA A 258 -17.33 -4.30 -5.32
CA ALA A 258 -17.28 -3.59 -4.05
C ALA A 258 -18.59 -2.85 -3.74
N VAL A 259 -18.85 -2.66 -2.45
CA VAL A 259 -20.02 -1.94 -1.93
C VAL A 259 -19.60 -1.03 -0.81
N TRP A 260 -20.06 0.22 -0.84
CA TRP A 260 -20.00 1.14 0.30
C TRP A 260 -21.41 1.32 0.88
N GLU A 261 -21.57 1.02 2.16
CA GLU A 261 -22.82 1.16 2.89
C GLU A 261 -22.68 2.19 4.01
N ALA A 262 -23.59 3.17 4.05
CA ALA A 262 -23.72 4.12 5.16
C ALA A 262 -25.09 3.99 5.80
N LYS A 263 -25.11 3.80 7.13
CA LYS A 263 -26.36 3.78 7.90
C LYS A 263 -26.80 5.21 8.22
N ILE A 264 -28.02 5.56 7.84
CA ILE A 264 -28.60 6.88 8.07
C ILE A 264 -29.56 6.78 9.26
N GLY A 265 -29.01 6.87 10.47
CA GLY A 265 -29.78 6.80 11.71
C GLY A 265 -30.72 5.60 11.76
N ASN A 266 -32.01 5.85 12.03
CA ASN A 266 -33.10 4.87 11.93
C ASN A 266 -33.89 4.97 10.62
N MET A 267 -33.50 5.85 9.68
CA MET A 267 -34.22 6.09 8.43
C MET A 267 -33.90 5.07 7.34
N GLY A 268 -32.76 4.39 7.44
CA GLY A 268 -32.37 3.34 6.50
C GLY A 268 -30.88 3.35 6.21
N LYS A 269 -30.53 2.99 4.98
CA LYS A 269 -29.14 2.93 4.51
C LYS A 269 -29.01 3.46 3.10
N ALA A 270 -27.86 4.07 2.81
CA ALA A 270 -27.42 4.43 1.48
C ALA A 270 -26.34 3.44 1.03
N ILE A 271 -26.51 2.90 -0.18
CA ILE A 271 -25.58 1.94 -0.77
C ILE A 271 -25.01 2.50 -2.08
N TYR A 272 -23.70 2.40 -2.25
CA TYR A 272 -23.00 2.64 -3.51
C TYR A 272 -22.36 1.34 -3.97
N VAL A 273 -22.54 1.01 -5.24
CA VAL A 273 -22.13 -0.28 -5.80
C VAL A 273 -21.11 -0.06 -6.89
N PHE A 274 -20.02 -0.82 -6.86
CA PHE A 274 -18.90 -0.69 -7.78
C PHE A 274 -18.67 -1.99 -8.54
N GLU A 275 -18.40 -1.86 -9.83
CA GLU A 275 -17.91 -2.93 -10.71
C GLU A 275 -16.65 -2.45 -11.43
N VAL A 276 -15.60 -3.27 -11.40
CA VAL A 276 -14.28 -2.98 -11.97
C VAL A 276 -14.14 -3.70 -13.31
N GLN A 277 -14.11 -2.94 -14.39
CA GLN A 277 -13.76 -3.47 -15.70
C GLN A 277 -12.26 -3.35 -15.93
N SER A 278 -11.60 -4.50 -15.97
CA SER A 278 -10.22 -4.65 -16.48
C SER A 278 -9.98 -6.01 -17.13
N LYS A 279 -10.98 -6.89 -17.05
CA LYS A 279 -11.07 -8.23 -17.66
C LYS A 279 -12.55 -8.59 -17.86
N GLY A 280 -12.83 -9.60 -18.67
CA GLY A 280 -14.19 -10.15 -18.81
C GLY A 280 -15.11 -9.32 -19.72
N SER A 281 -16.40 -9.67 -19.71
CA SER A 281 -17.42 -9.06 -20.59
C SER A 281 -18.07 -7.84 -19.95
N ILE A 282 -18.14 -6.74 -20.70
CA ILE A 282 -18.87 -5.53 -20.31
C ILE A 282 -20.37 -5.81 -20.13
N ASP A 283 -20.95 -6.74 -20.89
CA ASP A 283 -22.36 -7.12 -20.74
C ASP A 283 -22.64 -7.69 -19.34
N SER A 284 -21.68 -8.45 -18.79
CA SER A 284 -21.80 -9.02 -17.44
C SER A 284 -21.75 -7.92 -16.38
N LEU A 285 -20.85 -6.95 -16.54
CA LEU A 285 -20.78 -5.76 -15.68
C LEU A 285 -22.09 -4.97 -15.73
N ILE A 286 -22.60 -4.66 -16.93
CA ILE A 286 -23.84 -3.91 -17.10
C ILE A 286 -25.02 -4.64 -16.47
N LEU A 287 -25.09 -5.97 -16.64
CA LEU A 287 -26.13 -6.79 -16.03
C LEU A 287 -26.07 -6.75 -14.51
N ASN A 288 -24.88 -6.84 -13.91
CA ASN A 288 -24.70 -6.75 -12.46
C ASN A 288 -25.11 -5.38 -11.92
N LEU A 289 -24.63 -4.29 -12.55
CA LEU A 289 -25.02 -2.93 -12.16
C LEU A 289 -26.54 -2.71 -12.30
N LYS A 290 -27.15 -3.21 -13.38
CA LYS A 290 -28.60 -3.11 -13.56
C LYS A 290 -29.37 -3.85 -12.46
N LYS A 291 -28.93 -5.06 -12.10
CA LYS A 291 -29.52 -5.81 -10.98
C LYS A 291 -29.34 -5.08 -9.66
N ALA A 292 -28.17 -4.50 -9.40
CA ALA A 292 -27.91 -3.74 -8.18
C ALA A 292 -28.82 -2.49 -8.07
N GLN A 293 -29.02 -1.76 -9.17
CA GLN A 293 -29.91 -0.59 -9.24
C GLN A 293 -31.36 -0.91 -8.82
N SER A 294 -31.82 -2.16 -8.95
CA SER A 294 -33.17 -2.53 -8.54
C SER A 294 -33.40 -2.51 -7.02
N ASN A 295 -32.33 -2.44 -6.22
CA ASN A 295 -32.41 -2.30 -4.77
C ASN A 295 -32.64 -0.83 -4.38
N ALA A 296 -33.75 -0.53 -3.70
CA ALA A 296 -34.14 0.83 -3.31
C ALA A 296 -33.13 1.56 -2.41
N ALA A 297 -32.27 0.84 -1.71
CA ALA A 297 -31.20 1.45 -0.91
C ALA A 297 -30.00 1.92 -1.75
N VAL A 298 -29.86 1.41 -2.98
CA VAL A 298 -28.76 1.77 -3.89
C VAL A 298 -29.00 3.16 -4.45
N GLN A 299 -28.10 4.08 -4.10
CA GLN A 299 -28.13 5.47 -4.52
C GLN A 299 -27.41 5.69 -5.86
N ALA A 300 -26.35 4.93 -6.10
CA ALA A 300 -25.63 4.95 -7.36
C ALA A 300 -24.93 3.61 -7.65
N VAL A 301 -24.75 3.35 -8.93
CA VAL A 301 -23.93 2.27 -9.48
C VAL A 301 -22.75 2.89 -10.21
N VAL A 302 -21.55 2.38 -9.95
CA VAL A 302 -20.28 2.97 -10.39
C VAL A 302 -19.51 1.95 -11.22
N ALA A 303 -19.23 2.29 -12.47
CA ALA A 303 -18.30 1.54 -13.30
C ALA A 303 -16.89 2.11 -13.14
N VAL A 304 -15.91 1.25 -12.88
CA VAL A 304 -14.50 1.64 -12.68
C VAL A 304 -13.64 0.96 -13.73
N ALA A 305 -12.98 1.74 -14.59
CA ALA A 305 -12.17 1.21 -15.69
C ALA A 305 -11.18 2.24 -16.23
N ASP A 306 -10.41 1.88 -17.25
CA ASP A 306 -9.68 2.87 -18.05
C ASP A 306 -10.62 3.70 -18.95
N GLU A 307 -10.14 4.82 -19.48
CA GLU A 307 -10.96 5.76 -20.26
C GLU A 307 -11.63 5.11 -21.48
N GLU A 308 -10.93 4.19 -22.15
CA GLU A 308 -11.43 3.51 -23.34
C GLU A 308 -12.60 2.58 -22.99
N GLN A 309 -12.43 1.80 -21.91
CA GLN A 309 -13.47 0.91 -21.41
C GLN A 309 -14.65 1.66 -20.83
N LEU A 310 -14.44 2.77 -20.11
CA LEU A 310 -15.52 3.62 -19.61
C LEU A 310 -16.36 4.19 -20.76
N ALA A 311 -15.74 4.66 -21.84
CA ALA A 311 -16.47 5.15 -23.01
C ALA A 311 -17.33 4.06 -23.66
N LYS A 312 -16.84 2.81 -23.68
CA LYS A 312 -17.60 1.65 -24.18
C LYS A 312 -18.76 1.30 -23.25
N ILE A 313 -18.54 1.27 -21.93
CA ILE A 313 -19.58 1.00 -20.92
C ILE A 313 -20.70 2.05 -21.01
N ILE A 314 -20.36 3.34 -21.15
CA ILE A 314 -21.37 4.41 -21.29
C ILE A 314 -22.23 4.16 -22.52
N ARG A 315 -21.63 3.79 -23.65
CA ARG A 315 -22.37 3.54 -24.90
C ARG A 315 -23.27 2.31 -24.80
N GLU A 316 -22.77 1.22 -24.21
CA GLU A 316 -23.50 -0.06 -24.12
C GLU A 316 -24.56 -0.07 -23.00
N SER A 317 -24.43 0.79 -21.99
CA SER A 317 -25.41 0.91 -20.90
C SER A 317 -26.59 1.83 -21.23
N ALA A 318 -26.51 2.59 -22.32
CA ALA A 318 -27.57 3.49 -22.77
C ALA A 318 -28.89 2.73 -23.00
N GLY A 319 -29.96 3.18 -22.34
CA GLY A 319 -31.27 2.53 -22.37
C GLY A 319 -31.39 1.25 -21.51
N VAL A 320 -30.30 0.79 -20.88
CA VAL A 320 -30.30 -0.37 -19.97
C VAL A 320 -30.28 0.10 -18.52
N ILE A 321 -29.33 0.96 -18.15
CA ILE A 321 -29.17 1.52 -16.81
C ILE A 321 -29.72 2.95 -16.83
N ASP A 322 -30.49 3.35 -15.81
CA ASP A 322 -30.86 4.76 -15.64
C ASP A 322 -29.60 5.64 -15.56
N GLU A 323 -29.43 6.52 -16.54
CA GLU A 323 -28.31 7.44 -16.69
C GLU A 323 -28.09 8.32 -15.45
N LYS A 324 -29.17 8.65 -14.72
CA LYS A 324 -29.07 9.43 -13.49
C LYS A 324 -28.37 8.71 -12.35
N SER A 325 -28.27 7.38 -12.41
CA SER A 325 -27.68 6.54 -11.36
C SER A 325 -26.32 5.96 -11.72
N LEU A 326 -26.00 5.85 -13.02
CA LEU A 326 -24.69 5.37 -13.46
C LEU A 326 -23.66 6.46 -13.26
N ARG A 327 -22.55 6.10 -12.62
CA ARG A 327 -21.36 6.92 -12.46
C ARG A 327 -20.17 6.16 -13.02
N THR A 328 -19.13 6.88 -13.40
CA THR A 328 -17.89 6.31 -13.90
C THR A 328 -16.71 6.87 -13.12
N TRP A 329 -15.72 6.04 -12.84
CA TRP A 329 -14.49 6.47 -12.18
C TRP A 329 -13.29 5.84 -12.88
N ASN A 330 -12.33 6.66 -13.30
CA ASN A 330 -11.09 6.17 -13.88
C ASN A 330 -10.29 5.35 -12.84
N SER A 331 -9.80 4.18 -13.23
CA SER A 331 -9.02 3.31 -12.35
C SER A 331 -7.74 3.95 -11.82
N GLU A 332 -7.08 4.79 -12.61
CA GLU A 332 -5.88 5.53 -12.18
C GLU A 332 -6.24 6.60 -11.13
N ASP A 333 -7.41 7.25 -11.29
CA ASP A 333 -7.91 8.20 -10.29
C ASP A 333 -8.25 7.49 -8.97
N VAL A 334 -8.78 6.28 -9.02
CA VAL A 334 -9.02 5.46 -7.81
C VAL A 334 -7.71 5.23 -7.05
N LEU A 335 -6.65 4.82 -7.75
CA LEU A 335 -5.33 4.63 -7.14
C LEU A 335 -4.80 5.95 -6.54
N ALA A 336 -4.89 7.05 -7.30
CA ALA A 336 -4.43 8.36 -6.84
C ALA A 336 -5.21 8.90 -5.62
N VAL A 337 -6.53 8.66 -5.57
CA VAL A 337 -7.39 9.04 -4.44
C VAL A 337 -7.04 8.22 -3.21
N TYR A 338 -6.87 6.90 -3.35
CA TYR A 338 -6.40 6.05 -2.26
C TYR A 338 -5.10 6.59 -1.67
N ASP A 339 -4.10 6.88 -2.50
CA ASP A 339 -2.80 7.37 -2.06
C ASP A 339 -2.85 8.76 -1.40
N SER A 340 -3.82 9.59 -1.79
CA SER A 340 -4.04 10.90 -1.19
C SER A 340 -4.70 10.77 0.18
N LEU A 341 -5.68 9.88 0.32
CA LEU A 341 -6.31 9.58 1.60
C LEU A 341 -5.32 8.95 2.57
N VAL A 342 -4.47 8.02 2.12
CA VAL A 342 -3.39 7.44 2.94
C VAL A 342 -2.54 8.53 3.57
N ARG A 343 -2.03 9.46 2.75
CA ARG A 343 -1.19 10.58 3.21
C ARG A 343 -1.92 11.51 4.19
N ALA A 344 -3.19 11.80 3.91
CA ALA A 344 -4.01 12.62 4.80
C ALA A 344 -4.19 11.95 6.17
N HIS A 345 -4.55 10.65 6.19
CA HIS A 345 -4.74 9.89 7.42
C HIS A 345 -3.44 9.71 8.21
N GLU A 346 -2.32 9.41 7.55
CA GLU A 346 -1.01 9.34 8.23
C GLU A 346 -0.63 10.66 8.92
N SER A 347 -0.95 11.79 8.30
CA SER A 347 -0.72 13.12 8.89
C SER A 347 -1.66 13.38 10.08
N ILE A 348 -2.95 13.10 9.91
CA ILE A 348 -3.98 13.34 10.94
C ILE A 348 -3.78 12.43 12.15
N ASN A 349 -3.47 11.15 11.96
CA ASN A 349 -3.31 10.20 13.06
C ASN A 349 -2.12 10.52 13.95
N LYS A 350 -1.09 11.20 13.44
CA LYS A 350 0.04 11.70 14.27
C LYS A 350 -0.41 12.71 15.32
N LEU A 351 -1.58 13.33 15.17
CA LEU A 351 -2.16 14.22 16.17
C LEU A 351 -2.75 13.46 17.38
N ALA A 352 -2.86 12.12 17.30
CA ALA A 352 -3.35 11.26 18.38
C ALA A 352 -4.73 11.69 18.95
N LEU A 353 -5.65 12.10 18.07
CA LEU A 353 -6.97 12.62 18.46
C LEU A 353 -7.92 11.55 19.02
N VAL A 354 -7.66 10.27 18.73
CA VAL A 354 -8.44 9.13 19.20
C VAL A 354 -7.45 8.09 19.75
N PRO A 355 -7.73 7.46 20.93
CA PRO A 355 -6.84 6.43 21.45
C PRO A 355 -6.81 5.20 20.55
N GLU A 356 -5.64 4.56 20.43
CA GLU A 356 -5.40 3.46 19.49
C GLU A 356 -6.18 2.16 19.80
N SER A 357 -6.78 2.06 20.99
CA SER A 357 -7.41 0.85 21.52
C SER A 357 -8.94 0.80 21.42
N PHE A 358 -9.57 1.80 20.78
CA PHE A 358 -11.04 1.88 20.63
C PHE A 358 -11.53 1.41 19.27
#